data_AF-A0A7T8GY98-F1
#
_entry.id   AF-A0A7T8GY98-F1
#
_cell.length_a   1.000
_cell.length_b   1.000
_cell.length_c   1.000
_cell.angle_alpha   90.00
_cell.angle_beta   90.00
_cell.angle_gamma   90.00
#
_symmetry.space_group_name_H-M   'P 1'
#
loop_
_entity.id
_entity.type
_entity.pdbx_description
1 polymer ?
#
loop_
_entity_poly.entity_id
_entity_poly.type
_entity_poly.pdbx_seq_one_letter_code
_entity_poly.pdbx_strand_id
1 'polypeptide(L)' 'MKKNPGVPPRCPPINRTKHPAGAMMLGVVTSDGKAMPPYWFPKGLKVGMEEYLEVMKTVVKPWLDRTYSKGLAAGLCPRA' A
#
# COMPACT_ATOMS: atom_id res chain seq x y z
N MET A 1 16.16 31.01 -47.71
CA MET A 1 15.07 31.45 -46.82
C MET A 1 15.67 32.02 -45.55
N LYS A 2 15.30 33.25 -45.19
CA LYS A 2 15.89 34.04 -44.08
C LYS A 2 15.67 33.34 -42.73
N LYS A 3 16.73 33.19 -41.92
CA LYS A 3 16.61 32.86 -40.48
C LYS A 3 16.02 34.09 -39.78
N ASN A 4 14.80 33.98 -39.25
CA ASN A 4 14.21 35.03 -38.42
C ASN A 4 14.81 34.94 -37.00
N PRO A 5 15.44 36.02 -36.48
CA PRO A 5 15.97 36.04 -35.12
C PRO A 5 14.85 36.43 -34.15
N GLY A 6 14.42 35.51 -33.29
CA GLY A 6 13.46 35.86 -32.23
C GLY A 6 12.61 34.74 -31.64
N VAL A 7 12.69 33.50 -32.11
CA VAL A 7 11.91 32.39 -31.54
C VAL A 7 12.85 31.48 -30.74
N PRO A 8 12.73 31.40 -29.39
CA PRO A 8 13.50 30.42 -28.64
C PRO A 8 13.17 29.02 -29.18
N PRO A 9 14.15 28.09 -29.22
CA PRO A 9 13.90 26.75 -29.75
C PRO A 9 12.70 26.17 -29.03
N ARG A 10 11.63 25.85 -29.78
CA ARG A 10 10.45 25.18 -29.23
C ARG A 10 10.97 23.90 -28.61
N CYS A 11 11.04 23.85 -27.28
CA CYS A 11 11.46 22.66 -26.57
C CYS A 11 10.59 21.52 -27.10
N PRO A 12 11.17 20.48 -27.72
CA PRO A 12 10.37 19.36 -28.18
C PRO A 12 9.61 18.83 -26.96
N PRO A 13 8.30 18.59 -27.04
CA PRO A 13 7.56 18.02 -25.94
C PRO A 13 8.19 16.66 -25.61
N ILE A 14 8.94 16.61 -24.52
CA ILE A 14 9.41 15.35 -23.95
C ILE A 14 8.16 14.70 -23.37
N ASN A 15 7.51 13.86 -24.17
CA ASN A 15 6.43 12.99 -23.73
C ASN A 15 7.03 11.94 -22.78
N ARG A 16 7.40 12.35 -21.58
CA ARG A 16 7.80 11.45 -20.52
C ARG A 16 6.52 10.78 -20.05
N THR A 17 6.32 9.51 -20.39
CA THR A 17 5.25 8.70 -19.82
C THR A 17 5.34 8.86 -18.32
N LYS A 18 4.35 9.55 -17.73
CA LYS A 18 4.22 9.72 -16.29
C LYS A 18 3.88 8.35 -15.74
N HIS A 19 4.86 7.47 -15.59
CA HIS A 19 4.67 6.24 -14.84
C HIS A 19 4.28 6.69 -13.43
N PRO A 20 3.01 6.55 -13.03
CA PRO A 20 2.60 7.03 -11.72
C PRO A 20 3.41 6.27 -10.70
N ALA A 21 3.98 7.00 -9.73
CA ALA A 21 4.57 6.34 -8.57
C ALA A 21 3.44 5.61 -7.85
N GLY A 22 3.41 4.29 -7.96
CA GLY A 22 2.48 3.45 -7.20
C GLY A 22 2.95 3.36 -5.76
N ALA A 23 2.04 3.58 -4.82
CA ALA A 23 2.22 3.26 -3.42
C ALA A 23 1.32 2.07 -3.10
N MET A 24 1.82 1.13 -2.30
CA MET A 24 1.03 0.00 -1.82
C MET A 24 0.84 0.13 -0.31
N MET A 25 -0.38 -0.11 0.14
CA MET A 25 -0.79 -0.01 1.54
C MET A 25 -1.62 -1.24 1.91
N LEU A 26 -1.29 -1.86 3.04
CA LEU A 26 -2.10 -2.91 3.64
C LEU A 26 -3.01 -2.29 4.71
N GLY A 27 -4.32 -2.45 4.53
CA GLY A 27 -5.34 -2.16 5.52
C GLY A 27 -5.98 -3.45 6.00
N VAL A 28 -6.14 -3.60 7.31
CA VAL A 28 -6.83 -4.75 7.92
C VAL A 28 -7.99 -4.20 8.74
N VAL A 29 -9.19 -4.68 8.46
CA VAL A 29 -10.42 -4.32 9.18
C VAL A 29 -11.06 -5.60 9.67
N THR A 30 -11.43 -5.63 10.95
CA THR A 30 -12.15 -6.75 11.53
C THR A 30 -13.66 -6.52 11.49
N SER A 31 -14.43 -7.60 11.65
CA SER A 31 -15.90 -7.55 11.69
C SER A 31 -16.45 -6.60 12.76
N ASP A 32 -15.69 -6.37 13.82
CA ASP A 32 -16.08 -5.48 14.92
C ASP A 32 -15.89 -3.99 14.58
N GLY A 33 -15.51 -3.68 13.34
CA GLY A 33 -15.26 -2.32 12.86
C GLY A 33 -13.92 -1.74 13.32
N LYS A 34 -13.05 -2.53 13.99
CA LYS A 34 -11.70 -2.07 14.36
C LYS A 34 -10.78 -2.17 13.14
N ALA A 35 -10.10 -1.07 12.85
CA ALA A 35 -9.13 -0.99 11.77
C ALA A 35 -7.70 -0.93 12.32
N MET A 36 -6.81 -1.70 11.71
CA MET A 36 -5.37 -1.61 11.95
C MET A 36 -4.85 -0.30 11.32
N PRO A 37 -3.87 0.38 11.95
CA PRO A 37 -3.13 1.43 11.29
C PRO A 37 -2.57 0.95 9.94
N PRO A 38 -2.68 1.75 8.87
CA PRO A 38 -2.26 1.33 7.54
C PRO A 38 -0.76 1.03 7.51
N TYR A 39 -0.39 -0.14 6.97
CA TYR A 39 1.00 -0.50 6.77
C TYR A 39 1.43 -0.16 5.35
N TRP A 40 2.47 0.68 5.23
CA TRP A 40 2.98 1.15 3.94
C TRP A 40 4.15 0.28 3.49
N PHE A 41 4.04 -0.30 2.29
CA PHE A 41 5.16 -1.04 1.71
C PHE A 41 6.21 -0.07 1.14
N PRO A 42 7.51 -0.42 1.25
CA PRO A 42 8.56 0.39 0.67
C PRO A 42 8.43 0.45 -0.86
N LYS A 43 8.80 1.62 -1.43
CA LYS A 43 8.68 1.88 -2.86
C LYS A 43 9.51 0.87 -3.66
N GLY A 44 8.88 0.23 -4.65
CA GLY A 44 9.54 -0.72 -5.55
C GLY A 44 9.60 -2.16 -5.05
N LEU A 45 9.09 -2.43 -3.84
CA LEU A 45 8.90 -3.81 -3.37
C LEU A 45 7.76 -4.47 -4.14
N LYS A 46 8.03 -5.60 -4.79
CA LYS A 46 6.98 -6.49 -5.30
C LYS A 46 6.58 -7.41 -4.16
N VAL A 47 5.34 -7.30 -3.70
CA VAL A 47 4.83 -8.19 -2.65
C VAL A 47 4.61 -9.56 -3.26
N GLY A 48 5.57 -10.46 -2.99
CA GLY A 48 5.44 -11.89 -3.27
C GLY A 48 4.76 -12.62 -2.12
N MET A 49 4.75 -13.95 -2.20
CA MET A 49 4.21 -14.80 -1.14
C MET A 49 5.02 -14.66 0.16
N GLU A 50 6.34 -14.63 0.06
CA GLU A 50 7.24 -14.64 1.23
C GLU A 50 7.16 -13.33 2.01
N GLU A 51 7.26 -12.18 1.32
CA GLU A 51 7.13 -10.86 1.95
C GLU A 51 5.73 -10.65 2.52
N TYR A 52 4.69 -11.15 1.85
CA TYR A 52 3.33 -11.09 2.38
C TYR A 52 3.18 -11.90 3.68
N LEU A 53 3.74 -13.12 3.73
CA LEU A 53 3.75 -13.94 4.94
C LEU A 53 4.55 -13.31 6.07
N GLU A 54 5.66 -12.65 5.76
CA GLU A 54 6.46 -11.93 6.74
C GLU A 54 5.68 -10.77 7.36
N VAL A 55 5.03 -9.94 6.54
CA VAL A 55 4.19 -8.83 7.02
C VAL A 55 3.02 -9.34 7.85
N MET A 56 2.38 -10.44 7.45
CA MET A 56 1.32 -11.05 8.24
C MET A 56 1.81 -11.52 9.61
N LYS A 57 2.99 -12.14 9.69
CA LYS A 57 3.56 -12.65 10.95
C LYS A 57 4.07 -11.54 11.87
N THR A 58 4.65 -10.48 11.31
CA THR A 58 5.35 -9.43 12.06
C THR A 58 4.44 -8.26 12.43
N VAL A 59 3.47 -7.92 11.57
CA VAL A 59 2.60 -6.74 11.75
C VAL A 59 1.20 -7.16 12.14
N VAL A 60 0.55 -8.00 11.32
CA VAL A 60 -0.88 -8.30 11.46
C VAL A 60 -1.15 -9.19 12.67
N LYS A 61 -0.40 -10.28 12.83
CA LYS A 61 -0.59 -11.22 13.95
C LYS A 61 -0.41 -10.54 15.31
N PRO A 62 0.68 -9.80 15.59
CA PRO A 62 0.84 -9.13 16.89
C PRO A 62 -0.21 -8.06 17.13
N TRP A 63 -0.69 -7.38 16.08
CA TRP A 63 -1.81 -6.44 16.23
C TRP A 63 -3.10 -7.15 16.61
N LEU A 64 -3.41 -8.29 15.98
CA LEU A 64 -4.55 -9.12 16.35
C LEU A 64 -4.43 -9.63 17.78
N ASP A 65 -3.28 -10.17 18.18
CA ASP A 65 -3.06 -10.72 19.52
C ASP A 65 -3.22 -9.64 20.61
N ARG A 66 -2.78 -8.40 20.33
CA ARG A 66 -2.98 -7.24 21.23
C ARG A 66 -4.44 -6.80 21.29
N THR A 67 -5.13 -6.80 20.14
CA THR A 67 -6.51 -6.30 20.03
C THR A 67 -7.53 -7.32 20.55
N TYR A 68 -7.21 -8.61 20.44
CA TYR A 68 -8.06 -9.75 20.73
C TYR A 68 -7.38 -10.75 21.68
N SER A 69 -6.79 -10.25 22.77
CA SER A 69 -6.14 -11.08 23.79
C SER A 69 -7.09 -12.08 24.48
N LYS A 70 -8.41 -11.86 24.40
CA LYS A 70 -9.45 -12.71 24.99
C LYS A 70 -10.30 -13.51 23.98
N GLY A 71 -10.13 -13.26 22.68
CA GLY A 71 -11.05 -13.73 21.63
C GLY A 71 -10.74 -15.10 21.02
N LEU A 72 -9.53 -15.65 21.20
CA LEU A 72 -9.24 -17.02 20.75
C LEU A 72 -9.80 -18.09 21.71
N ALA A 73 -10.10 -17.73 22.97
CA ALA A 73 -10.60 -18.66 23.98
C ALA A 73 -12.13 -18.64 24.12
N ALA A 74 -12.79 -17.53 23.75
CA ALA A 74 -14.25 -17.44 23.73
C ALA A 74 -14.72 -17.56 22.29
N GLY A 75 -15.37 -18.68 21.99
CA GLY A 75 -15.69 -19.14 20.65
C GLY A 75 -16.21 -18.07 19.70
N LEU A 76 -15.82 -18.27 18.44
CA LEU A 76 -16.56 -17.92 17.24
C LEU A 76 -18.02 -17.51 17.53
N CYS A 77 -18.33 -16.27 17.13
CA CYS A 77 -19.63 -15.63 17.05
C CYS A 77 -20.85 -16.58 17.16
N PRO A 78 -21.84 -16.33 18.04
CA PRO A 78 -23.12 -17.01 17.94
C PRO A 78 -23.72 -16.63 16.58
N ARG A 79 -23.88 -17.63 15.70
CA ARG A 79 -24.67 -17.46 14.47
C ARG A 79 -26.05 -16.95 14.87
N ALA A 80 -26.38 -15.75 14.41
CA ALA A 80 -27.76 -15.28 14.35
C ALA A 80 -28.58 -16.14 13.38
#